data_AF-A0A087QN62-F1
#
_entry.id   AF-A0A087QN62-F1
#
_cell.length_a   1.000
_cell.length_b   1.000
_cell.length_c   1.000
_cell.angle_alpha   90.00
_cell.angle_beta   90.00
_cell.angle_gamma   90.00
#
_symmetry.space_group_name_H-M   'P 1'
#
loop_
_entity.id
_entity.type
_entity.pdbx_description
1 polymer ?
#
loop_
_entity_poly.entity_id
_entity_poly.type
_entity_poly.pdbx_seq_one_letter_code
_entity_poly.pdbx_strand_id
1 'polypeptide(L)'
;RVQEEFLELLELLVSRARTYVSSLAAMEEFHLSLSQCVVLRYHWIDPFVRSLKERLASFDRFFCVADQVKVYTNQNKTRTFIGLEVSAGHFQLLELVSEVDRVLEEFGLPTFYKDPSFHISLAWCVGDLSGRLEGQCLRELQDIVDGFEDSALLLRVQWEQIRCKSGNKYFSFPLR
;
A
#
# COMPACT_ATOMS: atom_id res chain seq x y z
N ARG A 1 14.71 11.19 11.94
CA ARG A 1 15.45 11.37 10.68
C ARG A 1 14.74 10.75 9.49
N VAL A 2 14.86 9.45 9.19
CA VAL A 2 14.20 8.84 8.00
C VAL A 2 12.68 9.06 7.98
N GLN A 3 12.01 8.92 9.14
CA GLN A 3 10.56 9.19 9.23
C GLN A 3 10.22 10.67 9.01
N GLU A 4 11.08 11.60 9.45
CA GLU A 4 10.86 13.04 9.27
C GLU A 4 11.08 13.41 7.79
N GLU A 5 12.17 12.93 7.18
CA GLU A 5 12.48 13.08 5.75
C GLU A 5 11.34 12.51 4.86
N PHE A 6 10.74 11.38 5.25
CA PHE A 6 9.58 10.83 4.54
C PHE A 6 8.33 11.73 4.65
N LEU A 7 8.08 12.30 5.83
CA LEU A 7 6.96 13.22 6.04
C LEU A 7 7.17 14.54 5.29
N GLU A 8 8.40 15.03 5.18
CA GLU A 8 8.77 16.18 4.36
C GLU A 8 8.52 15.91 2.87
N LEU A 9 8.97 14.76 2.36
CA LEU A 9 8.68 14.33 0.99
C LEU A 9 7.16 14.23 0.76
N LEU A 10 6.42 13.62 1.68
CA LEU A 10 4.97 13.53 1.62
C LEU A 10 4.31 14.91 1.56
N GLU A 11 4.74 15.85 2.40
CA GLU A 11 4.19 17.21 2.42
C GLU A 11 4.44 17.92 1.08
N LEU A 12 5.63 17.81 0.51
CA LEU A 12 5.97 18.36 -0.81
C LEU A 12 5.07 17.78 -1.91
N LEU A 13 4.94 16.45 -1.95
CA LEU A 13 4.10 15.75 -2.94
C LEU A 13 2.64 16.15 -2.81
N VAL A 14 2.10 16.16 -1.59
CA VAL A 14 0.69 16.50 -1.35
C VAL A 14 0.42 17.98 -1.63
N SER A 15 1.33 18.88 -1.25
CA SER A 15 1.24 20.30 -1.55
C SER A 15 1.20 20.54 -3.06
N ARG A 16 2.09 19.89 -3.82
CA ARG A 16 2.10 19.99 -5.29
C ARG A 16 0.83 19.44 -5.89
N ALA A 17 0.40 18.24 -5.50
CA ALA A 17 -0.80 17.61 -6.02
C ALA A 17 -2.07 18.42 -5.72
N ARG A 18 -2.13 19.13 -4.58
CA ARG A 18 -3.24 20.03 -4.23
C ARG A 18 -3.40 21.22 -5.17
N THR A 19 -2.36 21.62 -5.90
CA THR A 19 -2.49 22.64 -6.96
C THR A 19 -3.35 22.15 -8.13
N TYR A 20 -3.41 20.82 -8.35
CA TYR A 20 -4.26 20.18 -9.35
C TYR A 20 -5.60 19.74 -8.78
N VAL A 21 -5.62 19.20 -7.55
CA VAL A 21 -6.82 18.73 -6.85
C VAL A 21 -6.77 19.17 -5.38
N SER A 22 -7.38 20.31 -5.08
CA SER A 22 -7.33 20.93 -3.74
C SER A 22 -7.96 20.08 -2.62
N SER A 23 -8.85 19.16 -2.96
CA SER A 23 -9.53 18.27 -2.01
C SER A 23 -8.72 17.04 -1.59
N LEU A 24 -7.45 16.91 -2.02
CA LEU A 24 -6.58 15.81 -1.61
C LEU A 24 -6.28 15.86 -0.11
N ALA A 25 -6.55 14.76 0.57
CA ALA A 25 -6.17 14.51 1.94
C ALA A 25 -4.91 13.63 1.98
N ALA A 26 -3.93 13.98 2.80
CA ALA A 26 -2.77 13.12 3.06
C ALA A 26 -3.22 11.86 3.84
N MET A 27 -2.55 10.74 3.60
CA MET A 27 -2.69 9.54 4.41
C MET A 27 -1.98 9.71 5.75
N GLU A 28 -2.59 9.18 6.81
CA GLU A 28 -2.02 9.20 8.17
C GLU A 28 -1.33 7.86 8.51
N GLU A 29 -1.76 6.78 7.85
CA GLU A 29 -1.18 5.44 8.00
C GLU A 29 -0.81 4.87 6.63
N PHE A 30 0.39 4.27 6.55
CA PHE A 30 0.96 3.74 5.32
C PHE A 30 1.02 2.21 5.38
N HIS A 31 0.66 1.56 4.28
CA HIS A 31 0.70 0.10 4.15
C HIS A 31 0.79 -0.31 2.69
N LEU A 32 1.26 -1.55 2.46
CA LEU A 32 1.07 -2.29 1.22
C LEU A 32 -0.09 -3.28 1.40
N SER A 33 -1.06 -3.27 0.49
CA SER A 33 -2.17 -4.23 0.54
C SER A 33 -1.72 -5.61 0.02
N LEU A 34 -2.08 -6.66 0.76
CA LEU A 34 -1.85 -8.07 0.41
C LEU A 34 -3.16 -8.85 0.18
N SER A 35 -4.31 -8.18 0.28
CA SER A 35 -5.63 -8.75 0.04
C SER A 35 -6.60 -7.66 -0.43
N GLN A 36 -7.72 -8.07 -1.01
CA GLN A 36 -8.86 -7.17 -1.21
C GLN A 36 -9.60 -6.95 0.11
N CYS A 37 -10.44 -5.91 0.18
CA CYS A 37 -11.39 -5.80 1.29
C CYS A 37 -12.48 -6.87 1.13
N VAL A 38 -12.46 -7.87 2.02
CA VAL A 38 -13.40 -9.00 2.02
C VAL A 38 -14.30 -8.95 3.26
N VAL A 39 -15.47 -9.58 3.17
CA VAL A 39 -16.42 -9.68 4.28
C VAL A 39 -16.26 -11.05 4.95
N LEU A 40 -15.80 -11.04 6.20
CA LEU A 40 -15.61 -12.23 7.01
C LEU A 40 -16.66 -12.31 8.11
N ARG A 41 -17.23 -13.50 8.35
CA ARG A 41 -18.17 -13.72 9.46
C ARG A 41 -17.43 -13.62 10.79
N TYR A 42 -18.07 -13.03 11.81
CA TYR A 42 -17.44 -12.79 13.11
C TYR A 42 -16.77 -14.03 13.73
N HIS A 43 -17.45 -15.19 13.68
CA HIS A 43 -16.91 -16.44 14.24
C HIS A 43 -15.75 -17.05 13.43
N TRP A 44 -15.48 -16.55 12.22
CA TRP A 44 -14.35 -16.98 11.38
C TRP A 44 -13.10 -16.13 11.63
N ILE A 45 -13.20 -14.99 12.35
CA ILE A 45 -12.07 -14.08 12.58
C ILE A 45 -10.90 -14.81 13.26
N ASP A 46 -11.13 -15.47 14.41
CA ASP A 46 -10.05 -16.11 15.14
C ASP A 46 -9.44 -17.31 14.38
N PRO A 47 -10.22 -18.21 13.75
CA PRO A 47 -9.67 -19.24 12.87
C PRO A 47 -8.88 -18.68 11.67
N PHE A 48 -9.36 -17.60 11.05
CA PHE A 48 -8.70 -16.96 9.90
C PHE A 48 -7.35 -16.38 10.30
N VAL A 49 -7.32 -15.61 11.40
CA VAL A 49 -6.08 -15.02 11.94
C VAL A 49 -5.08 -16.09 12.36
N ARG A 50 -5.54 -17.22 12.92
CA ARG A 50 -4.68 -18.36 13.25
C ARG A 50 -4.03 -18.95 11.99
N SER A 51 -4.81 -19.16 10.94
CA SER A 51 -4.33 -19.72 9.67
C SER A 51 -3.33 -18.79 8.99
N LEU A 52 -3.59 -17.47 9.00
CA LEU A 52 -2.62 -16.46 8.56
C LEU A 52 -1.33 -16.53 9.38
N LYS A 53 -1.43 -16.57 10.71
CA LYS A 53 -0.26 -16.62 11.59
C LYS A 53 0.63 -17.82 11.29
N GLU A 54 0.04 -19.00 11.10
CA GLU A 54 0.77 -20.24 10.83
C GLU A 54 1.51 -20.19 9.49
N ARG A 55 0.85 -19.69 8.43
CA ARG A 55 1.46 -19.60 7.09
C ARG A 55 2.49 -18.49 6.96
N LEU A 56 2.31 -17.37 7.67
CA LEU A 56 3.20 -16.22 7.58
C LEU A 56 4.41 -16.29 8.52
N ALA A 57 4.44 -17.23 9.48
CA ALA A 57 5.47 -17.30 10.51
C ALA A 57 6.90 -17.55 9.98
N SER A 58 7.04 -18.13 8.78
CA SER A 58 8.34 -18.45 8.19
C SER A 58 8.93 -17.34 7.32
N PHE A 59 8.19 -16.24 7.08
CA PHE A 59 8.68 -15.17 6.21
C PHE A 59 9.68 -14.27 6.94
N ASP A 60 10.83 -14.10 6.30
CA ASP A 60 11.87 -13.18 6.73
C ASP A 60 11.52 -11.74 6.36
N ARG A 61 12.04 -10.79 7.15
CA ARG A 61 12.03 -9.37 6.77
C ARG A 61 12.72 -9.18 5.43
N PHE A 62 12.15 -8.35 4.59
CA PHE A 62 12.66 -8.06 3.25
C PHE A 62 12.58 -6.57 2.96
N PHE A 63 13.34 -6.14 1.94
CA PHE A 63 13.31 -4.77 1.47
C PHE A 63 12.44 -4.65 0.22
N CYS A 64 11.68 -3.58 0.14
CA CYS A 64 11.10 -3.09 -1.10
C CYS A 64 11.68 -1.71 -1.44
N VAL A 65 11.66 -1.37 -2.72
CA VAL A 65 11.83 0.02 -3.17
C VAL A 65 10.50 0.47 -3.74
N ALA A 66 9.97 1.59 -3.25
CA ALA A 66 8.71 2.19 -3.73
C ALA A 66 8.96 3.63 -4.15
N ASP A 67 9.31 3.82 -5.43
CA ASP A 67 9.80 5.10 -5.97
C ASP A 67 9.06 5.58 -7.22
N GLN A 68 8.11 4.80 -7.75
CA GLN A 68 7.33 5.18 -8.92
C GLN A 68 6.00 5.80 -8.51
N VAL A 69 5.81 7.10 -8.74
CA VAL A 69 4.53 7.77 -8.48
C VAL A 69 3.49 7.26 -9.47
N LYS A 70 2.33 6.87 -8.96
CA LYS A 70 1.20 6.40 -9.77
C LYS A 70 -0.13 6.85 -9.19
N VAL A 71 -1.11 7.01 -10.07
CA VAL A 71 -2.49 7.33 -9.70
C VAL A 71 -3.32 6.05 -9.72
N TYR A 72 -4.07 5.83 -8.65
CA TYR A 72 -4.95 4.67 -8.49
C TYR A 72 -6.38 5.13 -8.29
N THR A 73 -7.34 4.30 -8.70
CA THR A 73 -8.74 4.43 -8.29
C THR A 73 -9.18 3.14 -7.62
N ASN A 74 -10.05 3.24 -6.63
CA ASN A 74 -10.72 2.02 -6.16
C ASN A 74 -11.63 1.46 -7.26
N GLN A 75 -12.02 0.19 -7.13
CA GLN A 75 -12.73 -0.56 -8.17
C GLN A 75 -14.03 0.13 -8.65
N ASN A 76 -14.76 0.80 -7.76
CA ASN A 76 -15.99 1.51 -8.08
C ASN A 76 -15.78 3.00 -8.43
N LYS A 77 -14.52 3.45 -8.56
CA LYS A 77 -14.14 4.81 -8.96
C LYS A 77 -14.72 5.92 -8.06
N THR A 78 -14.97 5.59 -6.80
CA THR A 78 -15.46 6.55 -5.80
C THR A 78 -14.32 7.22 -5.02
N ARG A 79 -13.09 6.75 -5.18
CA ARG A 79 -11.88 7.29 -4.57
C ARG A 79 -10.73 7.24 -5.56
N THR A 80 -9.93 8.29 -5.55
CA THR A 80 -8.66 8.38 -6.27
C THR A 80 -7.53 8.52 -5.26
N PHE A 81 -6.41 7.86 -5.51
CA PHE A 81 -5.23 7.84 -4.67
C PHE A 81 -3.99 8.21 -5.47
N ILE A 82 -3.06 8.90 -4.82
CA ILE A 82 -1.66 9.01 -5.27
C ILE A 82 -0.86 8.05 -4.41
N GLY A 83 -0.04 7.22 -5.02
CA GLY A 83 0.80 6.28 -4.30
C GLY A 83 2.16 6.06 -4.95
N LEU A 84 3.05 5.43 -4.21
CA LEU A 84 4.36 4.97 -4.68
C LEU A 84 4.27 3.47 -4.98
N GLU A 85 4.39 3.10 -6.25
CA GLU A 85 4.45 1.72 -6.72
C GLU A 85 5.80 1.08 -6.39
N VAL A 86 5.76 -0.19 -6.00
CA VAL A 86 6.94 -0.99 -5.69
C VAL A 86 7.66 -1.38 -6.98
N SER A 87 8.88 -0.88 -7.17
CA SER A 87 9.76 -1.18 -8.30
C SER A 87 10.71 -2.35 -8.03
N ALA A 88 11.07 -2.60 -6.76
CA ALA A 88 11.88 -3.74 -6.34
C ALA A 88 11.32 -4.42 -5.09
N GLY A 89 11.47 -5.75 -4.98
CA GLY A 89 10.88 -6.57 -3.91
C GLY A 89 9.51 -7.17 -4.25
N HIS A 90 9.09 -7.08 -5.52
CA HIS A 90 7.79 -7.58 -5.99
C HIS A 90 7.65 -9.10 -5.83
N PHE A 91 8.73 -9.87 -6.00
CA PHE A 91 8.71 -11.33 -5.85
C PHE A 91 8.31 -11.76 -4.43
N GLN A 92 8.92 -11.16 -3.40
CA GLN A 92 8.61 -11.44 -2.01
C GLN A 92 7.14 -11.09 -1.67
N LEU A 93 6.63 -9.99 -2.23
CA LEU A 93 5.23 -9.60 -2.07
C LEU A 93 4.28 -10.61 -2.73
N LEU A 94 4.63 -11.15 -3.90
CA LEU A 94 3.85 -12.21 -4.54
C LEU A 94 3.85 -13.51 -3.73
N GLU A 95 4.98 -13.89 -3.14
CA GLU A 95 5.03 -15.07 -2.25
C GLU A 95 4.13 -14.88 -1.02
N LEU A 96 4.15 -13.68 -0.42
CA LEU A 96 3.24 -13.33 0.67
C LEU A 96 1.78 -13.38 0.26
N VAL A 97 1.44 -12.76 -0.88
CA VAL A 97 0.08 -12.79 -1.43
C VAL A 97 -0.36 -14.22 -1.69
N SER A 98 0.50 -15.09 -2.24
CA SER A 98 0.17 -16.49 -2.47
C SER A 98 -0.23 -17.21 -1.17
N GLU A 99 0.49 -16.99 -0.06
CA GLU A 99 0.09 -17.60 1.22
C GLU A 99 -1.18 -16.96 1.81
N VAL A 100 -1.38 -15.66 1.64
CA VAL A 100 -2.63 -14.98 2.04
C VAL A 100 -3.82 -15.50 1.23
N ASP A 101 -3.64 -15.68 -0.08
CA ASP A 101 -4.66 -16.19 -1.00
C ASP A 101 -5.08 -17.61 -0.64
N ARG A 102 -4.14 -18.47 -0.25
CA ARG A 102 -4.49 -19.81 0.27
C ARG A 102 -5.40 -19.75 1.50
N VAL A 103 -5.18 -18.81 2.42
CA VAL A 103 -6.08 -18.62 3.57
C VAL A 103 -7.43 -18.03 3.12
N LEU A 104 -7.43 -17.10 2.17
CA LEU A 104 -8.68 -16.58 1.63
C LEU A 104 -9.52 -17.69 0.98
N GLU A 105 -8.90 -18.56 0.19
CA GLU A 105 -9.54 -19.71 -0.46
C GLU A 105 -10.09 -20.74 0.54
N GLU A 106 -9.31 -21.09 1.59
CA GLU A 106 -9.78 -21.94 2.70
C GLU A 106 -11.08 -21.40 3.32
N PHE A 107 -11.25 -20.08 3.30
CA PHE A 107 -12.39 -19.38 3.88
C PHE A 107 -13.48 -19.02 2.86
N GLY A 108 -13.34 -19.47 1.61
CA GLY A 108 -14.27 -19.18 0.51
C GLY A 108 -14.34 -17.71 0.11
N LEU A 109 -13.24 -16.97 0.32
CA LEU A 109 -13.11 -15.55 0.05
C LEU A 109 -12.37 -15.30 -1.28
N PRO A 110 -12.61 -14.16 -1.95
CA PRO A 110 -11.89 -13.82 -3.17
C PRO A 110 -10.40 -13.56 -2.87
N THR A 111 -9.55 -14.08 -3.74
CA THR A 111 -8.10 -13.88 -3.74
C THR A 111 -7.70 -12.47 -4.18
N PHE A 112 -6.42 -12.16 -4.16
CA PHE A 112 -5.89 -10.87 -4.60
C PHE A 112 -6.08 -10.63 -6.11
N TYR A 113 -5.76 -9.41 -6.55
CA TYR A 113 -5.91 -9.02 -7.95
C TYR A 113 -5.00 -9.86 -8.86
N LYS A 114 -5.50 -10.25 -10.04
CA LYS A 114 -4.76 -11.08 -11.00
C LYS A 114 -3.46 -10.42 -11.50
N ASP A 115 -3.49 -9.10 -11.66
CA ASP A 115 -2.34 -8.28 -12.05
C ASP A 115 -2.08 -7.27 -10.91
N PRO A 116 -1.33 -7.69 -9.87
CA PRO A 116 -1.16 -6.88 -8.67
C PRO A 116 -0.19 -5.73 -8.90
N SER A 117 -0.64 -4.52 -8.58
CA SER A 117 0.21 -3.34 -8.45
C SER A 117 0.37 -3.00 -6.97
N PHE A 118 1.48 -3.41 -6.38
CA PHE A 118 1.78 -3.13 -4.98
C PHE A 118 2.22 -1.67 -4.83
N HIS A 119 1.58 -0.94 -3.92
CA HIS A 119 1.84 0.48 -3.75
C HIS A 119 1.51 0.98 -2.36
N ILE A 120 2.23 2.00 -1.92
CA ILE A 120 1.96 2.75 -0.70
C ILE A 120 1.12 3.96 -1.07
N SER A 121 -0.13 4.01 -0.58
CA SER A 121 -0.97 5.20 -0.76
C SER A 121 -0.44 6.36 0.08
N LEU A 122 -0.23 7.52 -0.54
CA LEU A 122 0.26 8.75 0.09
C LEU A 122 -0.87 9.76 0.35
N ALA A 123 -1.80 9.87 -0.59
CA ALA A 123 -2.92 10.80 -0.50
C ALA A 123 -4.14 10.28 -1.25
N TRP A 124 -5.32 10.80 -0.90
CA TRP A 124 -6.58 10.38 -1.50
C TRP A 124 -7.61 11.49 -1.60
N CYS A 125 -8.57 11.33 -2.49
CA CYS A 125 -9.73 12.21 -2.63
C CYS A 125 -10.99 11.45 -3.04
N VAL A 126 -12.16 12.10 -2.89
CA VAL A 126 -13.46 11.55 -3.29
C VAL A 126 -13.69 11.74 -4.79
N GLY A 127 -14.21 10.69 -5.43
CA GLY A 127 -14.51 10.65 -6.86
C GLY A 127 -13.35 10.13 -7.71
N ASP A 128 -13.60 10.00 -9.01
CA ASP A 128 -12.60 9.71 -10.02
C ASP A 128 -12.01 11.02 -10.54
N LEU A 129 -10.83 11.38 -10.01
CA LEU A 129 -10.07 12.56 -10.42
C LEU A 129 -8.74 12.15 -11.07
N SER A 130 -8.64 10.89 -11.51
CA SER A 130 -7.44 10.33 -12.15
C SER A 130 -6.95 11.19 -13.30
N GLY A 131 -7.83 11.58 -14.22
CA GLY A 131 -7.49 12.43 -15.36
C GLY A 131 -6.96 13.82 -15.02
N ARG A 132 -7.16 14.33 -13.79
CA ARG A 132 -6.56 15.61 -13.33
C ARG A 132 -5.17 15.43 -12.73
N LEU A 133 -4.88 14.24 -12.21
CA LEU A 133 -3.64 13.90 -11.51
C LEU A 133 -2.65 13.18 -12.42
N GLU A 134 -3.12 12.54 -13.48
CA GLU A 134 -2.28 12.00 -14.55
C GLU A 134 -1.61 13.11 -15.40
N GLY A 135 -0.71 12.71 -16.30
CA GLY A 135 -0.08 13.63 -17.24
C GLY A 135 0.94 14.57 -16.58
N GLN A 136 0.65 15.87 -16.57
CA GLN A 136 1.60 16.87 -16.05
C GLN A 136 1.80 16.74 -14.54
N CYS A 137 0.72 16.63 -13.76
CA CYS A 137 0.81 16.50 -12.31
C CYS A 137 1.66 15.28 -11.93
N LEU A 138 1.39 14.12 -12.52
CA LEU A 138 2.15 12.90 -12.24
C LEU A 138 3.65 13.05 -12.52
N ARG A 139 4.02 13.68 -13.64
CA ARG A 139 5.43 13.91 -14.00
C ARG A 139 6.13 14.81 -12.98
N GLU A 140 5.49 15.91 -12.60
CA GLU A 140 6.06 16.82 -11.60
C GLU A 140 6.19 16.17 -10.22
N LEU A 141 5.27 15.28 -9.85
CA LEU A 141 5.39 14.49 -8.62
C LEU A 141 6.55 13.50 -8.70
N GLN A 142 6.76 12.85 -9.85
CA GLN A 142 7.92 11.99 -10.06
C GLN A 142 9.23 12.80 -10.02
N ASP A 143 9.28 13.98 -10.63
CA ASP A 143 10.46 14.87 -10.58
C ASP A 143 10.81 15.26 -9.13
N ILE A 144 9.80 15.44 -8.26
CA ILE A 144 10.00 15.68 -6.83
C ILE A 144 10.61 14.46 -6.15
N VAL A 145 10.10 13.25 -6.43
CA VAL A 145 10.66 12.00 -5.87
C VAL A 145 12.11 11.78 -6.32
N ASP A 146 12.37 11.94 -7.61
CA ASP A 146 13.69 11.73 -8.21
C ASP A 146 14.71 12.77 -7.74
N GLY A 147 14.26 14.00 -7.50
CA GLY A 147 15.08 15.11 -7.03
C GLY A 147 15.24 15.21 -5.50
N PHE A 148 14.54 14.38 -4.72
CA PHE A 148 14.63 14.40 -3.26
C PHE A 148 15.96 13.79 -2.79
N GLU A 149 16.66 14.49 -1.89
CA GLU A 149 17.94 14.03 -1.36
C GLU A 149 17.77 12.67 -0.65
N ASP A 150 18.70 11.74 -0.89
CA ASP A 150 18.66 10.39 -0.34
C ASP A 150 17.39 9.57 -0.64
N SER A 151 16.61 9.92 -1.68
CA SER A 151 15.37 9.22 -2.07
C SER A 151 15.55 7.70 -2.21
N ALA A 152 16.68 7.26 -2.77
CA ALA A 152 17.00 5.84 -2.94
C ALA A 152 17.13 5.07 -1.60
N LEU A 153 17.55 5.73 -0.53
CA LEU A 153 17.62 5.15 0.81
C LEU A 153 16.29 5.31 1.55
N LEU A 154 15.66 6.47 1.41
CA LEU A 154 14.39 6.81 2.05
C LEU A 154 13.25 5.88 1.61
N LEU A 155 13.20 5.57 0.31
CA LEU A 155 12.14 4.78 -0.32
C LEU A 155 12.46 3.28 -0.35
N ARG A 156 13.64 2.90 0.17
CA ARG A 156 14.01 1.51 0.43
C ARG A 156 13.51 1.10 1.81
N VAL A 157 12.29 0.58 1.85
CA VAL A 157 11.60 0.22 3.10
C VAL A 157 11.90 -1.24 3.46
N GLN A 158 12.33 -1.47 4.70
CA GLN A 158 12.35 -2.82 5.29
C GLN A 158 10.99 -3.12 5.91
N TRP A 159 10.34 -4.19 5.45
CA TRP A 159 9.06 -4.61 6.01
C TRP A 159 9.29 -5.52 7.21
N GLU A 160 8.68 -5.16 8.35
CA GLU A 160 8.91 -5.82 9.64
C GLU A 160 7.73 -6.68 10.12
N GLN A 161 6.52 -6.39 9.64
CA GLN A 161 5.31 -7.07 10.09
C GLN A 161 4.24 -7.04 9.01
N ILE A 162 3.35 -8.03 9.07
CA ILE A 162 2.09 -8.08 8.35
C ILE A 162 0.97 -7.78 9.33
N ARG A 163 -0.08 -7.08 8.90
CA ARG A 163 -1.24 -6.76 9.74
C ARG A 163 -2.54 -7.18 9.07
N CYS A 164 -3.39 -7.91 9.80
CA CYS A 164 -4.77 -8.16 9.43
C CYS A 164 -5.68 -7.20 10.22
N LYS A 165 -6.49 -6.40 9.51
CA LYS A 165 -7.54 -5.58 10.09
C LYS A 165 -8.89 -6.24 9.83
N SER A 166 -9.65 -6.51 10.89
CA SER A 166 -11.02 -7.03 10.79
C SER A 166 -11.96 -6.16 11.63
N GLY A 167 -12.76 -5.34 10.95
CA GLY A 167 -13.57 -4.31 11.60
C GLY A 167 -12.68 -3.32 12.36
N ASN A 168 -12.87 -3.22 13.67
CA ASN A 168 -12.06 -2.40 14.57
C ASN A 168 -10.90 -3.16 15.25
N LYS A 169 -10.72 -4.44 14.95
CA LYS A 169 -9.63 -5.26 15.51
C LYS A 169 -8.43 -5.29 14.58
N TYR A 170 -7.24 -5.30 15.18
CA TYR A 170 -5.96 -5.42 14.47
C TYR A 170 -5.19 -6.62 15.03
N PHE A 171 -4.62 -7.40 14.12
CA PHE A 171 -3.78 -8.56 14.41
C PHE A 171 -2.45 -8.40 13.67
N SER A 172 -1.33 -8.44 14.38
CA SER A 172 0.01 -8.29 13.81
C SER A 172 0.76 -9.62 13.78
N PHE A 173 1.50 -9.85 12.70
CA PHE A 173 2.35 -11.01 12.47
C PHE A 173 3.76 -10.50 12.17
N PRO A 174 4.72 -10.57 13.11
CA PRO A 174 6.08 -10.11 12.85
C PRO A 174 6.77 -11.02 11.84
N LEU A 175 7.56 -10.42 10.96
CA LEU A 175 8.49 -11.10 10.07
C LEU A 175 9.80 -11.39 10.81
N ARG A 176 10.51 -12.46 10.43
CA ARG A 176 11.74 -12.90 11.11
C ARG A 176 12.95 -12.01 10.82
#